data_AF-A0A238BNH5-F1
#
_entry.id   AF-A0A238BNH5-F1
#
_cell.length_a   1.000
_cell.length_b   1.000
_cell.length_c   1.000
_cell.angle_alpha   90.00
_cell.angle_beta   90.00
_cell.angle_gamma   90.00
#
_symmetry.space_group_name_H-M   'P 1'
#
loop_
_entity.id
_entity.type
_entity.pdbx_description
1 polymer ?
#
loop_
_entity_poly.entity_id
_entity_poly.type
_entity_poly.pdbx_seq_one_letter_code
_entity_poly.pdbx_strand_id
1 'polypeptide(L)'
;MLLLSDHLDIDAEIFKQICALWMVSDLLEVQLKPHHNPYEIRKNWIQFLQRFTNAESSELIADEPLLVLKRNVQLSIGRERELEEDYTNEILTEILYRSAKQEVLNGRYICDIDLSIKLAALQMAIELEPNEDLELDLFGEEIEVFFPLKYRHSVKTFHLFGIPIIGCKGLETRVLQEYR
;
A
#
# COMPACT_ATOMS: atom_id res chain seq x y z
N MET A 1 6.86 -20.38 -2.09
CA MET A 1 8.02 -19.54 -1.73
C MET A 1 9.23 -19.85 -2.59
N LEU A 2 9.77 -21.08 -2.61
CA LEU A 2 10.91 -21.46 -3.49
C LEU A 2 10.67 -21.13 -4.97
N LEU A 3 9.55 -21.59 -5.54
CA LEU A 3 9.23 -21.28 -6.95
C LEU A 3 9.06 -19.78 -7.23
N LEU A 4 8.67 -18.99 -6.23
CA LEU A 4 8.53 -17.53 -6.38
C LEU A 4 9.89 -16.84 -6.28
N SER A 5 10.75 -17.25 -5.35
CA SER A 5 12.11 -16.72 -5.25
C SER A 5 12.90 -17.04 -6.51
N ASP A 6 12.76 -18.25 -7.05
CA ASP A 6 13.43 -18.66 -8.29
C ASP A 6 12.90 -17.86 -9.49
N HIS A 7 11.59 -17.61 -9.56
CA HIS A 7 10.99 -16.82 -10.63
C HIS A 7 11.41 -15.34 -10.59
N LEU A 8 11.60 -14.79 -9.39
CA LEU A 8 11.98 -13.40 -9.17
C LEU A 8 13.51 -13.20 -9.13
N ASP A 9 14.30 -14.26 -9.28
CA ASP A 9 15.76 -14.26 -9.17
C ASP A 9 16.27 -13.66 -7.83
N ILE A 10 15.64 -14.09 -6.74
CA ILE A 10 15.97 -13.67 -5.37
C ILE A 10 16.44 -14.89 -4.57
N ASP A 11 17.45 -14.72 -3.73
CA ASP A 11 17.90 -15.76 -2.80
C ASP A 11 16.74 -16.25 -1.93
N ALA A 12 16.53 -17.56 -1.91
CA ALA A 12 15.36 -18.16 -1.28
C ALA A 12 15.31 -17.92 0.25
N GLU A 13 16.44 -17.82 0.92
CA GLU A 13 16.49 -17.59 2.37
C GLU A 13 16.23 -16.13 2.70
N ILE A 14 16.73 -15.20 1.90
CA ILE A 14 16.41 -13.78 2.03
C ILE A 14 14.94 -13.53 1.69
N PHE A 15 14.43 -14.13 0.61
CA PHE A 15 13.03 -13.98 0.19
C PHE A 15 12.05 -14.44 1.28
N LYS A 16 12.33 -15.55 1.97
CA LYS A 16 11.50 -16.04 3.09
C LYS A 16 11.59 -15.17 4.34
N GLN A 17 12.72 -14.49 4.56
CA GLN A 17 12.87 -13.55 5.66
C GLN A 17 12.03 -12.29 5.41
N ILE A 18 12.07 -11.76 4.19
CA ILE A 18 11.43 -10.48 3.84
C ILE A 18 9.95 -10.65 3.54
N CYS A 19 9.58 -11.71 2.80
CA CYS A 19 8.23 -11.90 2.26
C CYS A 19 7.55 -13.12 2.88
N ALA A 20 6.23 -13.07 2.95
CA ALA A 20 5.38 -14.19 3.33
C ALA A 20 4.12 -14.23 2.46
N LEU A 21 3.49 -15.41 2.41
CA LEU A 21 2.16 -15.55 1.84
C LEU A 21 1.12 -15.19 2.89
N TRP A 22 0.10 -14.45 2.48
CA TRP A 22 -1.02 -14.02 3.29
C TRP A 22 -2.33 -14.43 2.63
N MET A 23 -3.33 -14.77 3.45
CA MET A 23 -4.73 -14.78 3.04
C MET A 23 -5.35 -13.49 3.50
N VAL A 24 -5.88 -12.72 2.55
CA VAL A 24 -6.37 -11.35 2.77
C VAL A 24 -7.78 -11.22 2.20
N SER A 25 -8.72 -10.81 3.04
CA SER A 25 -10.03 -10.32 2.64
C SER A 25 -10.34 -9.01 3.37
N ASP A 26 -11.51 -8.43 3.13
CA ASP A 26 -11.94 -7.21 3.81
C ASP A 26 -12.16 -7.44 5.31
N LEU A 27 -12.52 -8.67 5.70
CA LEU A 27 -12.82 -9.02 7.09
C LEU A 27 -11.63 -9.56 7.88
N LEU A 28 -10.66 -10.19 7.22
CA LEU A 28 -9.52 -10.84 7.89
C LEU A 28 -8.27 -10.90 7.02
N GLU A 29 -7.13 -10.50 7.60
CA GLU A 29 -5.80 -10.69 7.03
C GLU A 29 -4.96 -11.60 7.92
N VAL A 30 -4.39 -12.67 7.36
CA VAL A 30 -3.58 -13.63 8.12
C VAL A 30 -2.35 -14.11 7.34
N GLN A 31 -1.18 -14.00 7.97
CA GLN A 31 0.06 -14.57 7.45
C GLN A 31 0.05 -16.09 7.55
N LEU A 32 0.38 -16.78 6.46
CA LEU A 32 0.46 -18.22 6.41
C LEU A 32 1.82 -18.71 6.93
N LYS A 33 1.80 -19.85 7.64
CA LYS A 33 3.03 -20.54 8.05
C LYS A 33 3.54 -21.43 6.91
N PRO A 34 4.84 -21.77 6.87
CA PRO A 34 5.42 -22.58 5.79
C PRO A 34 4.76 -23.94 5.55
N HIS A 35 4.17 -24.55 6.59
CA HIS A 35 3.49 -25.84 6.51
C HIS A 35 1.98 -25.75 6.18
N HIS A 36 1.43 -24.54 6.10
CA HIS A 36 0.03 -24.37 5.76
C HIS A 36 -0.20 -24.60 4.26
N ASN A 37 -1.33 -25.24 3.92
CA ASN A 37 -1.81 -25.34 2.54
C ASN A 37 -2.81 -24.20 2.27
N PRO A 38 -2.51 -23.24 1.38
CA PRO A 38 -3.42 -22.14 1.05
C PRO A 38 -4.80 -22.60 0.59
N TYR A 39 -4.88 -23.71 -0.15
CA TYR A 39 -6.16 -24.26 -0.63
C TYR A 39 -7.07 -24.69 0.53
N GLU A 40 -6.51 -25.39 1.52
CA GLU A 40 -7.27 -25.81 2.70
C GLU A 40 -7.69 -24.62 3.56
N ILE A 41 -6.88 -23.56 3.62
CA ILE A 41 -7.24 -22.34 4.34
C ILE A 41 -8.43 -21.65 3.65
N ARG A 42 -8.36 -21.49 2.31
CA ARG A 42 -9.44 -20.89 1.50
C ARG A 42 -10.75 -21.67 1.64
N LYS A 43 -10.67 -23.00 1.67
CA LYS A 43 -11.84 -23.89 1.84
C LYS A 43 -12.50 -23.71 3.20
N ASN A 44 -11.71 -23.50 4.25
CA ASN A 44 -12.19 -23.31 5.61
C ASN A 44 -12.35 -21.82 6.00
N TRP A 45 -12.33 -20.90 5.04
CA TRP A 45 -12.29 -19.46 5.30
C TRP A 45 -13.44 -18.96 6.19
N ILE A 46 -14.67 -19.38 5.89
CA ILE A 46 -15.86 -19.03 6.69
C ILE A 46 -15.69 -19.42 8.16
N GLN A 47 -15.07 -20.57 8.46
CA GLN A 47 -14.85 -21.02 9.84
C GLN A 47 -13.83 -20.12 10.55
N PHE A 48 -12.83 -19.60 9.83
CA PHE A 48 -11.89 -18.63 10.39
C PHE A 48 -12.58 -17.30 10.67
N LEU A 49 -13.39 -16.80 9.74
CA LEU A 49 -14.15 -15.57 9.95
C LEU A 49 -15.09 -15.70 11.17
N GLN A 50 -15.87 -16.78 11.26
CA GLN A 50 -16.73 -17.07 12.42
C GLN A 50 -15.98 -17.09 13.76
N ARG A 51 -14.69 -17.46 13.74
CA ARG A 51 -13.86 -17.55 14.93
C ARG A 51 -13.18 -16.23 15.31
N PHE A 52 -12.79 -15.44 14.32
CA PHE A 52 -11.90 -14.29 14.50
C PHE A 52 -12.55 -12.94 14.20
N THR A 53 -13.79 -12.91 13.73
CA THR A 53 -14.55 -11.67 13.46
C THR A 53 -15.94 -11.74 14.11
N ASN A 54 -16.61 -10.59 14.18
CA ASN A 54 -18.00 -10.48 14.62
C ASN A 54 -18.94 -10.11 13.45
N ALA A 55 -18.53 -10.45 12.22
CA ALA A 55 -19.27 -10.09 11.00
C ALA A 55 -20.60 -10.86 10.88
N GLU A 56 -21.58 -10.26 10.23
CA GLU A 56 -22.90 -10.85 10.03
C GLU A 56 -22.84 -12.04 9.07
N SER A 57 -23.80 -12.96 9.18
CA SER A 57 -23.80 -14.18 8.35
C SER A 57 -23.79 -13.91 6.84
N SER A 58 -24.42 -12.82 6.40
CA SER A 58 -24.37 -12.38 5.00
C SER A 58 -22.97 -11.93 4.56
N GLU A 59 -22.24 -11.21 5.43
CA GLU A 59 -20.86 -10.77 5.15
C GLU A 59 -19.92 -11.98 5.10
N LEU A 60 -20.07 -12.93 6.03
CA LEU A 60 -19.26 -14.15 6.07
C LEU A 60 -19.36 -14.99 4.80
N ILE A 61 -20.56 -15.08 4.20
CA ILE A 61 -20.81 -15.87 2.98
C ILE A 61 -20.28 -15.14 1.74
N ALA A 62 -20.34 -13.80 1.74
CA ALA A 62 -19.89 -12.97 0.64
C ALA A 62 -18.36 -12.78 0.61
N ASP A 63 -17.69 -12.90 1.76
CA ASP A 63 -16.26 -12.65 1.89
C ASP A 63 -15.40 -13.75 1.24
N GLU A 64 -14.51 -13.33 0.34
CA GLU A 64 -13.60 -14.20 -0.40
C GLU A 64 -12.14 -13.72 -0.22
N PRO A 65 -11.23 -14.57 0.29
CA PRO A 65 -9.85 -14.17 0.50
C PRO A 65 -9.01 -14.39 -0.76
N LEU A 66 -8.03 -13.50 -0.92
CA LEU A 66 -6.99 -13.57 -1.93
C LEU A 66 -5.69 -14.07 -1.29
N LEU A 67 -4.94 -14.88 -2.05
CA LEU A 67 -3.57 -15.23 -1.71
C LEU A 67 -2.63 -14.13 -2.19
N VAL A 68 -1.99 -13.44 -1.25
CA VAL A 68 -1.15 -12.25 -1.54
C VAL A 68 0.26 -12.47 -1.01
N LEU A 69 1.26 -12.02 -1.77
CA LEU A 69 2.64 -11.89 -1.29
C LEU A 69 2.78 -10.52 -0.60
N LYS A 70 3.11 -10.50 0.70
CA LYS A 70 3.33 -9.27 1.47
C LYS A 70 4.60 -9.40 2.31
N ARG A 71 5.03 -8.29 2.92
CA ARG A 71 6.09 -8.27 3.94
C ARG A 71 5.80 -9.31 5.03
N ASN A 72 6.83 -10.03 5.44
CA ASN A 72 6.77 -10.94 6.57
C ASN A 72 6.66 -10.13 7.86
N VAL A 73 5.62 -10.39 8.65
CA VAL A 73 5.40 -9.69 9.93
C VAL A 73 6.53 -9.93 10.94
N GLN A 74 7.28 -11.03 10.78
CA GLN A 74 8.40 -11.38 11.65
C GLN A 74 9.71 -10.66 11.27
N LEU A 75 9.76 -9.97 10.13
CA LEU A 75 10.93 -9.18 9.74
C LEU A 75 11.07 -7.98 10.69
N SER A 76 12.22 -7.88 11.37
CA SER A 76 12.52 -6.73 12.23
C SER A 76 12.98 -5.54 11.38
N ILE A 77 12.76 -4.31 11.88
CA ILE A 77 13.20 -3.08 11.19
C ILE A 77 14.72 -3.06 11.04
N GLY A 78 15.47 -3.51 12.05
CA GLY A 78 16.94 -3.58 11.97
C GLY A 78 17.41 -4.51 10.85
N ARG A 79 16.79 -5.69 10.74
CA ARG A 79 17.13 -6.65 9.68
C ARG A 79 16.74 -6.16 8.29
N GLU A 80 15.61 -5.46 8.17
CA GLU A 80 15.19 -4.84 6.91
C GLU A 80 16.23 -3.84 6.40
N ARG A 81 16.78 -2.99 7.29
CA ARG A 81 17.85 -2.04 6.95
C ARG A 81 19.16 -2.71 6.56
N GLU A 82 19.57 -3.73 7.31
CA GLU A 82 20.77 -4.53 6.96
C GLU A 82 20.63 -5.14 5.56
N LEU A 83 19.44 -5.66 5.22
CA LEU A 83 19.20 -6.26 3.90
C LEU A 83 19.19 -5.22 2.78
N GLU A 84 18.72 -4.00 3.04
CA GLU A 84 18.79 -2.89 2.09
C GLU A 84 20.26 -2.52 1.76
N GLU A 85 21.14 -2.55 2.77
CA GLU A 85 22.58 -2.27 2.65
C GLU A 85 23.37 -3.43 2.01
N ASP A 86 23.14 -4.68 2.45
CA ASP A 86 23.95 -5.85 2.09
C ASP A 86 23.46 -6.58 0.83
N TYR A 87 22.16 -6.53 0.55
CA TYR A 87 21.48 -7.31 -0.48
C TYR A 87 20.53 -6.41 -1.27
N THR A 88 21.04 -5.26 -1.71
CA THR A 88 20.27 -4.30 -2.52
C THR A 88 19.68 -5.00 -3.74
N ASN A 89 18.36 -5.14 -3.77
CA ASN A 89 17.62 -5.81 -4.83
C ASN A 89 16.35 -4.99 -5.14
N GLU A 90 16.28 -4.47 -6.36
CA GLU A 90 15.20 -3.56 -6.77
C GLU A 90 13.82 -4.21 -6.70
N ILE A 91 13.71 -5.51 -7.02
CA ILE A 91 12.44 -6.25 -6.98
C ILE A 91 11.94 -6.38 -5.54
N LEU A 92 12.82 -6.67 -4.58
CA LEU A 92 12.46 -6.71 -3.16
C LEU A 92 12.01 -5.34 -2.65
N THR A 93 12.77 -4.29 -2.99
CA THR A 93 12.41 -2.90 -2.65
C THR A 93 11.06 -2.55 -3.25
N GLU A 94 10.79 -2.92 -4.50
CA GLU A 94 9.52 -2.69 -5.16
C GLU A 94 8.36 -3.42 -4.47
N ILE A 95 8.54 -4.69 -4.08
CA ILE A 95 7.53 -5.46 -3.33
C ILE A 95 7.17 -4.75 -2.02
N LEU A 96 8.19 -4.34 -1.25
CA LEU A 96 7.99 -3.65 0.03
C LEU A 96 7.34 -2.27 -0.17
N TYR A 97 7.81 -1.50 -1.14
CA TYR A 97 7.26 -0.20 -1.50
C TYR A 97 5.80 -0.30 -1.91
N ARG A 98 5.47 -1.19 -2.86
CA ARG A 98 4.08 -1.40 -3.32
C ARG A 98 3.17 -1.78 -2.16
N SER A 99 3.63 -2.65 -1.25
CA SER A 99 2.86 -3.01 -0.06
C SER A 99 2.66 -1.79 0.84
N ALA A 100 3.73 -1.08 1.22
CA ALA A 100 3.66 0.08 2.11
C ALA A 100 2.79 1.21 1.55
N LYS A 101 2.90 1.47 0.24
CA LYS A 101 2.07 2.43 -0.50
C LYS A 101 0.58 2.14 -0.31
N GLN A 102 0.18 0.89 -0.51
CA GLN A 102 -1.22 0.48 -0.30
C GLN A 102 -1.68 0.66 1.15
N GLU A 103 -0.83 0.35 2.14
CA GLU A 103 -1.15 0.57 3.57
C GLU A 103 -1.37 2.06 3.89
N VAL A 104 -0.57 2.96 3.29
CA VAL A 104 -0.73 4.42 3.43
C VAL A 104 -2.01 4.90 2.75
N LEU A 105 -2.22 4.53 1.48
CA LEU A 105 -3.37 5.00 0.70
C LEU A 105 -4.71 4.52 1.28
N ASN A 106 -4.75 3.29 1.80
CA ASN A 106 -5.92 2.74 2.49
C ASN A 106 -6.11 3.34 3.90
N GLY A 107 -5.18 4.18 4.37
CA GLY A 107 -5.27 4.85 5.67
C GLY A 107 -4.98 3.95 6.86
N ARG A 108 -4.38 2.76 6.65
CA ARG A 108 -3.96 1.85 7.73
C ARG A 108 -2.74 2.38 8.46
N TYR A 109 -1.88 3.12 7.76
CA TYR A 109 -0.80 3.88 8.38
C TYR A 109 -1.29 5.28 8.77
N ILE A 110 -1.17 5.60 10.06
CA ILE A 110 -1.54 6.92 10.57
C ILE A 110 -0.44 7.91 10.21
N CYS A 111 -0.61 8.58 9.08
CA CYS A 111 0.22 9.71 8.68
C CYS A 111 -0.47 11.04 9.01
N ASP A 112 0.30 11.99 9.55
CA ASP A 112 -0.10 13.39 9.58
C ASP A 112 -0.12 13.98 8.16
N ILE A 113 -0.59 15.21 8.04
CA ILE A 113 -0.77 15.83 6.72
C ILE A 113 0.57 16.15 6.04
N ASP A 114 1.59 16.53 6.81
CA ASP A 114 2.90 16.92 6.28
C ASP A 114 3.64 15.72 5.72
N LEU A 115 3.61 14.59 6.44
CA LEU A 115 4.12 13.31 5.97
C LEU A 115 3.32 12.81 4.76
N SER A 116 1.99 12.98 4.75
CA SER A 116 1.16 12.58 3.62
C SER A 116 1.51 13.35 2.35
N ILE A 117 1.80 14.65 2.47
CA ILE A 117 2.26 15.48 1.34
C ILE A 117 3.60 14.97 0.81
N LYS A 118 4.57 14.68 1.69
CA LYS A 118 5.88 14.14 1.29
C LYS A 118 5.78 12.78 0.60
N LEU A 119 4.97 11.88 1.14
CA LEU A 119 4.74 10.56 0.55
C LEU A 119 4.04 10.66 -0.81
N ALA A 120 3.06 11.58 -0.95
CA ALA A 120 2.40 11.83 -2.22
C ALA A 120 3.39 12.37 -3.26
N ALA A 121 4.23 13.34 -2.90
CA ALA A 121 5.26 13.88 -3.79
C ALA A 121 6.28 12.80 -4.20
N LEU A 122 6.72 11.95 -3.27
CA LEU A 122 7.60 10.82 -3.56
C LEU A 122 6.94 9.81 -4.50
N GLN A 123 5.68 9.46 -4.25
CA GLN A 123 4.92 8.55 -5.11
C GLN A 123 4.75 9.11 -6.52
N MET A 124 4.43 10.41 -6.62
CA MET A 124 4.38 11.13 -7.89
C MET A 124 5.72 11.07 -8.63
N ALA A 125 6.85 11.26 -7.93
CA ALA A 125 8.18 11.19 -8.54
C ALA A 125 8.53 9.79 -9.07
N ILE A 126 7.94 8.74 -8.49
CA ILE A 126 8.12 7.35 -8.93
C ILE A 126 7.21 7.02 -10.11
N GLU A 127 5.96 7.50 -10.10
CA GLU A 127 4.94 7.12 -11.09
C GLU A 127 4.90 8.04 -12.32
N LEU A 128 5.33 9.29 -12.17
CA LEU A 128 5.29 10.30 -13.21
C LEU A 128 6.70 10.52 -13.76
N GLU A 129 6.82 10.54 -15.08
CA GLU A 129 8.07 10.91 -15.73
C GLU A 129 8.43 12.37 -15.37
N PRO A 130 9.70 12.67 -15.10
CA PRO A 130 10.14 14.02 -14.80
C PRO A 130 9.88 14.91 -16.01
N ASN A 131 8.90 15.79 -15.90
CA ASN A 131 8.56 16.73 -16.95
C ASN A 131 8.61 18.15 -16.35
N GLU A 132 9.54 18.95 -16.87
CA GLU A 132 9.88 20.28 -16.36
C GLU A 132 8.74 21.30 -16.55
N ASP A 133 7.80 21.01 -17.47
CA ASP A 133 6.68 21.89 -17.87
C ASP A 133 5.34 21.51 -17.22
N LEU A 134 5.35 20.87 -16.06
CA LEU A 134 4.14 20.45 -15.35
C LEU A 134 3.31 21.64 -14.85
N GLU A 135 2.27 21.98 -15.61
CA GLU A 135 1.24 22.94 -15.23
C GLU A 135 0.23 22.33 -14.22
N LEU A 136 -0.19 23.15 -13.26
CA LEU A 136 -1.16 22.83 -12.20
C LEU A 136 -2.47 22.20 -12.73
N ASP A 137 -2.89 22.57 -13.94
CA ASP A 137 -4.18 22.19 -14.51
C ASP A 137 -4.24 20.72 -14.96
N LEU A 138 -3.11 20.11 -15.35
CA LEU A 138 -3.03 18.68 -15.65
C LEU A 138 -2.92 17.82 -14.37
N PHE A 139 -2.39 18.41 -13.29
CA PHE A 139 -2.21 17.74 -11.99
C PHE A 139 -3.48 17.66 -11.16
N GLY A 140 -4.39 18.62 -11.35
CA GLY A 140 -5.60 18.74 -10.56
C GLY A 140 -6.54 17.55 -10.66
N GLU A 141 -6.46 16.72 -11.71
CA GLU A 141 -7.40 15.59 -11.87
C GLU A 141 -6.99 14.36 -11.05
N GLU A 142 -5.70 14.05 -10.93
CA GLU A 142 -5.25 12.77 -10.34
C GLU A 142 -4.56 12.91 -8.98
N ILE A 143 -4.25 14.12 -8.49
CA ILE A 143 -3.50 14.32 -7.25
C ILE A 143 -4.06 13.59 -6.01
N GLU A 144 -5.38 13.39 -5.96
CA GLU A 144 -6.08 12.71 -4.87
C GLU A 144 -5.74 11.22 -4.76
N VAL A 145 -5.28 10.58 -5.85
CA VAL A 145 -4.94 9.14 -5.85
C VAL A 145 -3.67 8.85 -5.06
N PHE A 146 -2.80 9.86 -4.90
CA PHE A 146 -1.56 9.79 -4.15
C PHE A 146 -1.76 10.05 -2.63
N PHE A 147 -3.00 10.35 -2.20
CA PHE A 147 -3.31 10.63 -0.80
C PHE A 147 -4.09 9.49 -0.11
N PRO A 148 -3.87 9.32 1.22
CA PRO A 148 -4.73 8.47 2.05
C PRO A 148 -6.21 8.82 1.88
N LEU A 149 -7.08 7.80 1.87
CA LEU A 149 -8.54 7.93 1.72
C LEU A 149 -9.14 9.07 2.58
N LYS A 150 -8.66 9.22 3.81
CA LYS A 150 -9.10 10.24 4.78
C LYS A 150 -8.78 11.68 4.38
N TYR A 151 -7.86 11.93 3.46
CA TYR A 151 -7.47 13.27 3.05
C TYR A 151 -7.90 13.63 1.63
N ARG A 152 -8.34 12.67 0.81
CA ARG A 152 -8.64 12.88 -0.63
C ARG A 152 -9.56 14.08 -0.90
N HIS A 153 -10.60 14.24 -0.10
CA HIS A 153 -11.58 15.33 -0.23
C HIS A 153 -11.03 16.72 0.16
N SER A 154 -9.86 16.78 0.81
CA SER A 154 -9.19 18.02 1.20
C SER A 154 -8.00 18.36 0.29
N VAL A 155 -7.64 17.48 -0.65
CA VAL A 155 -6.47 17.69 -1.52
C VAL A 155 -6.74 18.77 -2.55
N LYS A 156 -7.93 18.78 -3.17
CA LYS A 156 -8.25 19.69 -4.26
C LYS A 156 -8.92 20.97 -3.76
N THR A 157 -8.61 22.08 -4.42
CA THR A 157 -9.28 23.35 -4.18
C THR A 157 -10.71 23.29 -4.67
N PHE A 158 -11.67 23.67 -3.83
CA PHE A 158 -13.07 23.71 -4.22
C PHE A 158 -13.35 24.95 -5.08
N HIS A 159 -13.88 24.73 -6.28
CA HIS A 159 -14.23 25.77 -7.24
C HIS A 159 -15.75 25.88 -7.39
N LEU A 160 -16.28 27.10 -7.40
CA LEU A 160 -17.67 27.39 -7.72
C LEU A 160 -17.69 28.34 -8.92
N PHE A 161 -18.33 27.88 -10.01
CA PHE A 161 -18.33 28.60 -11.31
C PHE A 161 -16.92 28.95 -11.83
N GLY A 162 -15.95 28.05 -11.62
CA GLY A 162 -14.55 28.26 -12.03
C GLY A 162 -13.75 29.21 -11.13
N ILE A 163 -14.33 29.68 -10.03
CA ILE A 163 -13.68 30.57 -9.07
C ILE A 163 -13.35 29.78 -7.80
N PRO A 164 -12.10 29.78 -7.31
CA PRO A 164 -11.75 29.10 -6.07
C PRO A 164 -12.43 29.76 -4.87
N ILE A 165 -13.11 28.97 -4.04
CA ILE A 165 -13.78 29.50 -2.85
C ILE A 165 -12.75 29.82 -1.76
N ILE A 166 -12.77 31.07 -1.30
CA ILE A 166 -11.95 31.55 -0.19
C ILE A 166 -12.21 30.68 1.05
N GLY A 167 -11.14 30.08 1.59
CA GLY A 167 -11.21 29.18 2.75
C GLY A 167 -11.27 27.69 2.40
N CYS A 168 -11.49 27.34 1.12
CA CYS A 168 -11.48 25.96 0.63
C CYS A 168 -10.26 25.68 -0.27
N LYS A 169 -9.09 26.22 0.12
CA LYS A 169 -7.84 25.94 -0.59
C LYS A 169 -7.40 24.51 -0.30
N GLY A 170 -7.12 23.76 -1.36
CA GLY A 170 -6.58 22.42 -1.28
C GLY A 170 -5.09 22.39 -0.90
N LEU A 171 -4.52 21.20 -0.95
CA LEU A 171 -3.12 20.92 -0.69
C LEU A 171 -2.26 20.91 -1.96
N GLU A 172 -2.87 21.08 -3.14
CA GLU A 172 -2.24 21.06 -4.47
C GLU A 172 -0.91 21.82 -4.53
N THR A 173 -0.91 23.09 -4.08
CA THR A 173 0.30 23.92 -4.11
C THR A 173 1.41 23.37 -3.22
N ARG A 174 1.07 22.80 -2.06
CA ARG A 174 2.05 22.27 -1.10
C ARG A 174 2.69 20.98 -1.63
N VAL A 175 1.89 20.14 -2.28
CA VAL A 175 2.39 18.89 -2.90
C VAL A 175 3.31 19.19 -4.07
N LEU A 176 2.92 20.14 -4.93
CA LEU A 176 3.76 20.55 -6.05
C LEU A 176 5.07 21.21 -5.62
N GLN A 177 5.08 21.88 -4.46
CA GLN A 177 6.31 22.41 -3.88
C GLN A 177 7.26 21.32 -3.40
N GLU A 178 6.74 20.23 -2.83
CA GLU A 178 7.56 19.10 -2.37
C GLU A 178 7.98 18.16 -3.51
N TYR A 179 7.25 18.15 -4.62
CA TYR A 179 7.58 17.35 -5.81
C TYR A 179 8.73 17.93 -6.65
N ARG A 180 8.86 19.26 -6.66
CA ARG A 180 9.90 20.00 -7.39
C ARG A 180 11.22 20.00 -6.62
#